data_AF-A0A8T5MEN4-F1
#
_entry.id   AF-A0A8T5MEN4-F1
#
_cell.length_a   1.000
_cell.length_b   1.000
_cell.length_c   1.000
_cell.angle_alpha   90.00
_cell.angle_beta   90.00
_cell.angle_gamma   90.00
#
_symmetry.space_group_name_H-M   'P 1'
#
loop_
_entity.id
_entity.type
_entity.pdbx_description
1 polymer ?
#
loop_
_entity_poly.entity_id
_entity_poly.type
_entity_poly.pdbx_seq_one_letter_code
_entity_poly.pdbx_strand_id
1 'polypeptide(L)' 'MEQIKQEKRTVWSKFKSFVIQCRRVFRITKKPNKEEFKTIVKVSALGILIIGSMGFLIDLIWTLVKG' A
#
# COMPACT_ATOMS: atom_id res chain seq x y z
N MET A 1 -1.65 -43.63 -4.01
CA MET A 1 -0.43 -42.81 -3.78
C MET A 1 0.04 -42.04 -5.02
N GLU A 2 -0.44 -42.33 -6.25
CA GLU A 2 0.02 -41.61 -7.47
C GLU A 2 -0.87 -40.43 -7.92
N GLN A 3 -2.12 -40.33 -7.44
CA GLN A 3 -3.07 -39.30 -7.86
C GLN A 3 -2.70 -37.88 -7.39
N ILE A 4 -1.96 -37.73 -6.28
CA ILE A 4 -1.62 -36.42 -5.67
C ILE A 4 -0.50 -35.68 -6.44
N LYS A 5 0.23 -36.35 -7.34
CA LYS A 5 1.38 -35.74 -8.03
C LYS A 5 0.98 -34.97 -9.30
N GLN A 6 -0.14 -35.30 -9.93
CA GLN A 6 -0.64 -34.62 -11.13
C GLN A 6 -1.34 -33.29 -10.81
N GLU A 7 -2.16 -33.23 -9.75
CA GLU A 7 -2.80 -31.99 -9.32
C GLU A 7 -1.76 -30.91 -8.94
N LYS A 8 -0.68 -31.30 -8.26
CA LYS A 8 0.39 -30.35 -7.90
C LYS A 8 1.08 -29.70 -9.10
N ARG A 9 1.11 -30.35 -10.28
CA ARG A 9 1.72 -29.79 -11.51
C ARG A 9 0.83 -28.72 -12.15
N THR A 10 -0.49 -28.87 -12.12
CA THR A 10 -1.42 -27.88 -12.66
C THR A 10 -1.51 -26.63 -11.79
N VAL A 11 -1.58 -26.75 -10.45
CA VAL A 11 -1.58 -25.56 -9.57
C VAL A 11 -0.24 -24.80 -9.60
N TRP A 12 0.91 -25.47 -9.62
CA TRP A 12 2.21 -24.80 -9.77
C TRP A 12 2.37 -24.11 -11.13
N SER A 13 1.90 -24.75 -12.21
CA SER A 13 1.92 -24.17 -13.56
C SER A 13 1.00 -22.94 -13.65
N LYS A 14 -0.19 -23.00 -13.05
CA LYS A 14 -1.11 -21.86 -12.96
C LYS A 14 -0.49 -20.72 -12.15
N PHE A 15 0.06 -20.98 -10.97
CA PHE A 15 0.66 -19.95 -10.12
C PHE A 15 1.85 -19.26 -10.81
N LYS A 16 2.71 -20.04 -11.50
CA LYS A 16 3.80 -19.49 -12.31
C LYS A 16 3.28 -18.57 -13.42
N SER A 17 2.19 -18.95 -14.08
CA SER A 17 1.56 -18.15 -15.13
C SER A 17 0.92 -16.87 -14.56
N PHE A 18 0.27 -16.93 -13.39
CA PHE A 18 -0.25 -15.75 -12.69
C PHE A 18 0.85 -14.77 -12.31
N VAL A 19 1.96 -15.23 -11.74
CA VAL A 19 3.11 -14.37 -11.39
C VAL A 19 3.71 -13.70 -12.64
N ILE A 20 3.77 -14.42 -13.77
CA ILE A 20 4.24 -13.85 -15.04
C ILE A 20 3.28 -12.76 -15.54
N GLN A 21 1.97 -12.94 -15.42
CA GLN A 21 0.99 -11.91 -15.78
C GLN A 21 1.06 -10.69 -14.85
N CYS A 22 1.15 -10.89 -13.53
CA CYS A 22 1.34 -9.80 -12.56
C CYS A 22 2.61 -8.99 -12.87
N ARG A 23 3.70 -9.66 -13.25
CA ARG A 23 4.96 -9.00 -13.64
C ARG A 23 4.80 -8.16 -14.91
N ARG A 24 3.94 -8.54 -15.86
CA ARG A 24 3.63 -7.72 -17.04
C ARG A 24 2.89 -6.45 -16.62
N VAL A 25 1.91 -6.55 -15.72
CA VAL A 25 1.17 -5.40 -15.18
C VAL A 25 2.09 -4.43 -14.43
N PHE A 26 2.96 -4.96 -13.56
CA PHE A 26 3.92 -4.15 -12.81
C PHE A 26 4.94 -3.44 -13.72
N ARG A 27 5.21 -3.99 -14.91
CA ARG A 27 6.04 -3.33 -15.92
C ARG A 27 5.31 -2.23 -16.69
N ILE A 28 3.98 -2.28 -16.76
CA ILE A 28 3.15 -1.25 -17.41
C ILE A 28 2.89 -0.08 -16.45
N THR A 29 2.86 -0.33 -15.14
CA THR A 29 2.77 0.75 -14.14
C THR A 29 4.00 1.64 -14.21
N LYS A 30 3.79 2.93 -14.47
CA LYS A 30 4.85 3.93 -14.55
C LYS A 30 5.45 4.10 -13.15
N LYS A 31 6.72 3.72 -12.97
CA LYS A 31 7.43 3.97 -11.71
C LYS A 31 7.43 5.48 -11.47
N PRO A 32 6.97 5.97 -10.30
CA PRO A 32 6.85 7.40 -10.05
C PRO A 32 8.23 8.06 -10.16
N ASN A 33 8.29 9.23 -10.81
CA ASN A 33 9.52 10.01 -10.83
C ASN A 33 9.79 10.53 -9.40
N LYS A 34 11.08 10.65 -9.03
CA LYS A 34 11.49 11.09 -7.68
C LYS A 34 10.91 12.46 -7.33
N GLU A 35 10.73 13.32 -8.33
CA GLU A 35 10.18 14.66 -8.17
C GLU A 35 8.67 14.63 -7.86
N GLU A 36 7.89 13.87 -8.64
CA GLU A 36 6.45 13.67 -8.41
C GLU A 36 6.19 13.07 -7.03
N PHE A 37 6.97 12.04 -6.66
CA PHE A 37 6.88 11.42 -5.34
C PHE A 37 7.14 12.43 -4.22
N LYS A 38 8.18 13.26 -4.35
CA LYS A 38 8.52 14.26 -3.33
C LYS A 38 7.43 15.34 -3.21
N THR A 39 6.81 15.73 -4.32
CA THR A 39 5.68 16.67 -4.31
C THR A 39 4.47 16.08 -3.62
N ILE A 40 4.07 14.85 -3.98
CA ILE A 40 2.93 14.17 -3.35
C ILE A 40 3.17 14.00 -1.84
N VAL A 41 4.35 13.51 -1.44
CA VAL A 41 4.70 13.33 -0.03
C VAL A 41 4.66 14.64 0.73
N LYS A 42 5.18 15.74 0.18
CA LYS A 42 5.12 17.06 0.83
C LYS A 42 3.68 17.52 1.04
N VAL A 43 2.83 17.42 0.03
CA VAL A 43 1.43 17.85 0.10
C VAL A 43 0.65 16.98 1.08
N SER A 44 0.81 15.66 1.02
CA SER A 44 0.17 14.73 1.97
C SER A 44 0.65 14.95 3.40
N ALA A 45 1.95 15.15 3.62
CA ALA A 45 2.50 15.44 4.94
C ALA A 45 1.93 16.73 5.53
N LEU A 46 1.74 17.77 4.69
CA LEU A 46 1.14 19.03 5.10
C LEU A 46 -0.32 18.84 5.52
N GLY A 47 -1.11 18.06 4.76
CA GLY A 47 -2.48 17.73 5.11
C GLY A 47 -2.61 16.94 6.42
N ILE A 48 -1.76 15.91 6.60
CA ILE A 48 -1.73 15.11 7.85
C ILE A 48 -1.34 15.99 9.04
N LEU A 49 -0.39 16.91 8.87
CA LEU A 49 0.03 17.80 9.95
C LEU A 49 -1.09 18.75 10.38
N ILE A 50 -1.85 19.30 9.44
CA ILE A 50 -2.98 20.19 9.75
C ILE A 50 -4.07 19.41 10.49
N ILE A 51 -4.52 18.28 9.94
CA ILE A 51 -5.61 17.48 10.52
C ILE A 51 -5.18 16.90 11.87
N GLY A 52 -3.95 16.40 11.96
CA GLY A 52 -3.36 15.89 13.19
C GLY A 52 -3.24 16.97 14.26
N SER A 53 -2.83 18.19 13.90
CA SER A 53 -2.78 19.32 14.83
C SER A 53 -4.18 19.74 15.29
N MET A 54 -5.18 19.76 14.40
CA MET A 54 -6.56 20.05 14.78
C MET A 54 -7.10 19.02 15.76
N GLY A 55 -6.92 17.72 15.49
CA GLY A 55 -7.32 16.65 16.40
C GLY A 55 -6.59 16.73 17.74
N PHE A 56 -5.28 17.00 17.71
CA PHE A 56 -4.46 17.15 18.91
C PHE A 56 -4.89 18.34 19.77
N LEU A 57 -5.21 19.49 19.17
CA LEU A 57 -5.71 20.65 19.90
C LEU A 57 -7.04 20.36 20.60
N ILE A 58 -7.96 19.66 19.92
CA ILE A 58 -9.25 19.27 20.50
C ILE A 58 -9.03 18.34 21.69
N ASP A 59 -8.20 17.31 21.54
CA ASP A 59 -7.89 16.35 22.58
C ASP A 59 -7.19 16.98 23.79
N LEU A 60 -6.28 17.93 23.54
CA LEU A 60 -5.57 18.68 24.57
C LEU A 60 -6.52 19.55 25.40
N ILE A 61 -7.45 20.26 24.75
CA ILE A 61 -8.49 21.05 25.43
C ILE A 61 -9.39 20.11 26.24
N TRP A 62 -9.81 18.98 25.68
CA TRP A 62 -10.66 18.02 26.36
C TRP A 62 -9.98 17.42 27.59
N THR A 63 -8.70 17.08 27.48
CA THR A 63 -7.89 16.56 28.59
C THR A 63 -7.75 17.58 29.71
N LEU A 64 -7.56 18.86 29.38
CA LEU A 64 -7.45 19.93 30.38
C LEU A 64 -8.78 20.24 31.08
N VAL A 65 -9.93 20.09 30.40
CA VAL A 65 -11.26 20.32 30.98
C VAL A 65 -11.77 19.12 31.78
N LYS A 66 -11.38 17.90 31.40
CA LYS A 66 -11.76 16.67 32.12
C LYS A 66 -10.87 16.37 33.33
N GLY A 67 -9.61 16.81 33.32
CA GLY A 67 -8.68 16.73 34.46
C GLY A 67 -8.96 17.81 35.48
#